data_AF-A0A4R2NFA0-F1
#
_entry.id   AF-A0A4R2NFA0-F1
#
_cell.length_a   1.000
_cell.length_b   1.000
_cell.length_c   1.000
_cell.angle_alpha   90.00
_cell.angle_beta   90.00
_cell.angle_gamma   90.00
#
_symmetry.space_group_name_H-M   'P 1'
#
loop_
_entity.id
_entity.type
_entity.pdbx_description
1 polymer ?
#
loop_
_entity_poly.entity_id
_entity_poly.type
_entity_poly.pdbx_seq_one_letter_code
_entity_poly.pdbx_strand_id
1 'polypeptide(L)'
;MLTTPLLRSRTAAAALVLVSAAALGGCAAHRQHAHHAHHAHPAAASASAALDVTTLNGERPPGRLARLVNSTTMLDTIDVNGQRIVVEKGTRKAGTRVGIHVHEYGGHTCVLSGEITGFMEGHAPKKWPAGTCYYMPPNMLMAAANLGTEDVELIDTFILPPGKPTITIREPGFPAQ
;
A
#
# COMPACT_ATOMS: atom_id res chain seq x y z
N MET A 1 -1.67 -23.50 -40.94
CA MET A 1 -3.08 -23.93 -41.06
C MET A 1 -3.23 -25.30 -40.42
N LEU A 2 -3.59 -25.37 -39.14
CA LEU A 2 -4.07 -26.60 -38.50
C LEU A 2 -5.22 -26.17 -37.57
N THR A 3 -6.44 -26.52 -37.97
CA THR A 3 -7.70 -26.18 -37.31
C THR A 3 -8.09 -27.28 -36.34
N THR A 4 -8.14 -26.97 -35.05
CA THR A 4 -8.70 -27.83 -33.99
C THR A 4 -10.17 -27.46 -33.78
N PRO A 5 -11.12 -28.41 -33.73
CA PRO A 5 -12.53 -28.08 -33.54
C PRO A 5 -12.86 -27.84 -32.05
N LEU A 6 -13.62 -26.77 -31.82
CA LEU A 6 -14.23 -26.38 -30.55
C LEU A 6 -15.32 -27.39 -30.14
N LEU A 7 -15.16 -28.03 -28.99
CA LEU A 7 -16.21 -28.81 -28.35
C LEU A 7 -17.10 -27.89 -27.51
N ARG A 8 -18.30 -27.59 -28.00
CA ARG A 8 -19.37 -26.92 -27.25
C ARG A 8 -20.07 -27.94 -26.35
N SER A 9 -19.90 -27.84 -25.04
CA SER A 9 -20.78 -28.49 -24.06
C SER A 9 -21.73 -27.46 -23.46
N ARG A 10 -23.00 -27.56 -23.86
CA ARG A 10 -24.13 -26.86 -23.24
C ARG A 10 -24.66 -27.75 -22.10
N THR A 11 -24.63 -27.25 -20.87
CA THR A 11 -25.50 -27.73 -19.79
C THR A 11 -25.95 -26.53 -18.98
N ALA A 12 -27.25 -26.24 -19.08
CA ALA A 12 -27.99 -25.31 -18.26
C ALA A 12 -28.67 -26.10 -17.12
N ALA A 13 -28.74 -25.50 -15.93
CA ALA A 13 -29.70 -25.71 -14.83
C ALA A 13 -29.00 -25.30 -13.52
N ALA A 14 -29.59 -24.67 -12.52
CA ALA A 14 -30.88 -24.01 -12.36
C ALA A 14 -30.72 -23.15 -11.09
N ALA A 15 -31.29 -21.94 -11.08
CA ALA A 15 -31.37 -21.11 -9.89
C ALA A 15 -32.40 -21.72 -8.93
N LEU A 16 -32.04 -21.89 -7.65
CA LEU A 16 -32.99 -22.18 -6.59
C LEU A 16 -32.97 -21.03 -5.58
N VAL A 17 -33.97 -20.17 -5.69
CA VAL A 17 -34.34 -19.16 -4.70
C VAL A 17 -35.21 -19.84 -3.65
N LEU A 18 -34.80 -19.78 -2.39
CA LEU A 18 -35.67 -20.11 -1.25
C LEU A 18 -35.96 -18.82 -0.48
N VAL A 19 -37.20 -18.34 -0.68
CA VAL A 19 -37.90 -17.35 0.13
C VAL A 19 -38.80 -18.10 1.10
N SER A 20 -38.82 -17.70 2.38
CA SER A 20 -39.93 -17.76 3.37
C SER A 20 -39.34 -17.81 4.79
N ALA A 21 -39.87 -17.22 5.85
CA ALA A 21 -40.98 -16.31 6.06
C ALA A 21 -40.76 -15.65 7.44
N ALA A 22 -41.31 -14.46 7.62
CA ALA A 22 -41.32 -13.74 8.88
C ALA A 22 -42.21 -14.43 9.93
N ALA A 23 -41.78 -14.40 11.20
CA ALA A 23 -42.66 -14.62 12.35
C ALA A 23 -42.65 -13.35 13.22
N LEU A 24 -43.80 -12.68 13.23
CA LEU A 24 -44.16 -11.62 14.16
C LEU A 24 -44.60 -12.21 15.50
N GLY A 25 -44.07 -11.68 16.58
CA GLY A 25 -44.56 -11.83 17.95
C GLY A 25 -43.61 -11.01 18.84
N GLY A 26 -44.02 -10.10 19.70
CA GLY A 26 -45.28 -9.87 20.39
C GLY A 26 -44.85 -9.27 21.73
N CYS A 27 -45.33 -8.07 22.04
CA CYS A 27 -44.88 -7.26 23.17
C CYS A 27 -45.13 -7.92 24.54
N ALA A 28 -44.15 -7.83 25.45
CA ALA A 28 -44.42 -7.81 26.90
C ALA A 28 -43.30 -7.06 27.63
N ALA A 29 -43.68 -5.95 28.26
CA ALA A 29 -42.82 -5.13 29.09
C ALA A 29 -42.64 -5.77 30.48
N HIS A 30 -41.40 -5.82 30.98
CA HIS A 30 -41.17 -5.85 32.41
C HIS A 30 -40.00 -4.92 32.78
N ARG A 31 -40.35 -3.86 33.51
CA ARG A 31 -39.43 -2.97 34.23
C ARG A 31 -38.74 -3.76 35.31
N GLN A 32 -37.42 -3.77 35.31
CA GLN A 32 -36.62 -3.96 36.51
C GLN A 32 -35.67 -2.77 36.65
N HIS A 33 -35.83 -2.07 37.77
CA HIS A 33 -34.91 -1.07 38.27
C HIS A 33 -33.60 -1.75 38.68
N ALA A 34 -32.48 -1.31 38.11
CA ALA A 34 -31.17 -1.52 38.68
C ALA A 34 -30.33 -0.25 38.48
N HIS A 35 -29.83 0.28 39.59
CA HIS A 35 -28.93 1.42 39.66
C HIS A 35 -27.64 1.11 38.89
N HIS A 36 -27.34 1.87 37.85
CA HIS A 36 -25.99 1.92 37.28
C HIS A 36 -25.43 3.33 37.37
N ALA A 37 -24.39 3.41 38.19
CA ALA A 37 -23.52 4.56 38.36
C ALA A 37 -23.05 5.09 36.99
N HIS A 38 -23.02 6.41 36.85
CA HIS A 38 -22.33 7.10 35.78
C HIS A 38 -20.82 6.82 35.89
N HIS A 39 -20.37 5.71 35.32
CA HIS A 39 -18.99 5.58 34.88
C HIS A 39 -18.92 6.17 33.48
N ALA A 40 -18.49 7.43 33.43
CA ALA A 40 -17.97 8.04 32.21
C ALA A 40 -16.98 7.04 31.60
N HIS A 41 -17.31 6.51 30.42
CA HIS A 41 -16.33 5.80 29.62
C HIS A 41 -15.27 6.82 29.23
N PRO A 42 -14.00 6.65 29.66
CA PRO A 42 -12.94 7.45 29.09
C PRO A 42 -12.90 7.16 27.59
N ALA A 43 -12.76 8.24 26.82
CA ALA A 43 -12.60 8.19 25.38
C ALA A 43 -11.64 7.06 25.00
N ALA A 44 -12.09 6.17 24.10
CA ALA A 44 -11.24 5.13 23.54
C ALA A 44 -9.93 5.77 23.10
N ALA A 45 -8.85 5.36 23.76
CA ALA A 45 -7.53 5.89 23.57
C ALA A 45 -7.13 5.73 22.09
N SER A 46 -6.73 6.86 21.52
CA SER A 46 -5.66 7.07 20.54
C SER A 46 -5.34 5.92 19.59
N ALA A 47 -5.36 6.23 18.28
CA ALA A 47 -4.58 5.49 17.30
C ALA A 47 -3.21 5.16 17.88
N SER A 48 -2.78 3.89 17.77
CA SER A 48 -1.41 3.49 18.12
C SER A 48 -0.46 4.47 17.44
N ALA A 49 0.29 5.23 18.23
CA ALA A 49 1.35 6.07 17.70
C ALA A 49 2.30 5.12 16.96
N ALA A 50 2.29 5.18 15.63
CA ALA A 50 3.19 4.39 14.83
C ALA A 50 4.60 4.72 15.28
N LEU A 51 5.33 3.71 15.75
CA LEU A 51 6.68 3.89 16.27
C LEU A 51 7.55 4.51 15.18
N ASP A 52 8.30 5.55 15.55
CA ASP A 52 9.32 6.12 14.69
C ASP A 52 10.40 5.07 14.40
N VAL A 53 10.75 4.89 13.13
CA VAL A 53 11.72 3.90 12.66
C VAL A 53 12.90 4.61 11.99
N THR A 54 14.11 4.41 12.51
CA THR A 54 15.33 5.05 12.00
C THR A 54 16.33 4.07 11.40
N THR A 55 16.10 2.77 11.54
CA THR A 55 16.97 1.69 11.06
C THR A 55 16.19 0.63 10.29
N LEU A 56 16.89 -0.06 9.39
CA LEU A 56 16.48 -1.31 8.75
C LEU A 56 17.56 -2.35 9.02
N ASN A 57 17.19 -3.54 9.49
CA ASN A 57 18.15 -4.58 9.91
C ASN A 57 19.18 -4.09 10.94
N GLY A 58 18.77 -3.17 11.83
CA GLY A 58 19.65 -2.56 12.83
C GLY A 58 20.58 -1.44 12.30
N GLU A 59 20.62 -1.18 11.00
CA GLU A 59 21.47 -0.15 10.40
C GLU A 59 20.65 0.99 9.81
N ARG A 60 21.20 2.21 9.82
CA ARG A 60 20.56 3.35 9.15
C ARG A 60 20.84 3.26 7.64
N PRO A 61 19.82 3.27 6.76
CA PRO A 61 20.05 3.28 5.34
C PRO A 61 20.85 4.52 4.91
N PRO A 62 21.85 4.37 4.02
CA PRO A 62 22.72 5.46 3.57
C PRO A 62 22.00 6.42 2.62
N GLY A 63 22.51 7.65 2.53
CA GLY A 63 21.96 8.71 1.69
C GLY A 63 21.19 9.75 2.48
N ARG A 64 21.12 10.97 1.93
CA ARG A 64 20.39 12.09 2.55
C ARG A 64 18.89 11.93 2.33
N LEU A 65 18.08 12.14 3.38
CA LEU A 65 16.63 12.17 3.27
C LEU A 65 16.18 13.25 2.28
N ALA A 66 15.46 12.84 1.23
CA ALA A 66 14.86 13.76 0.27
C ALA A 66 13.62 13.13 -0.39
N ARG A 67 12.71 13.99 -0.85
CA ARG A 67 11.62 13.60 -1.73
C ARG A 67 12.13 13.34 -3.15
N LEU A 68 11.31 12.66 -3.94
CA LEU A 68 11.45 12.73 -5.39
C LEU A 68 11.21 14.18 -5.83
N VAL A 69 11.94 14.62 -6.85
CA VAL A 69 11.74 15.91 -7.53
C VAL A 69 11.27 15.66 -8.96
N ASN A 70 10.78 16.70 -9.65
CA ASN A 70 10.22 16.59 -10.99
C ASN A 70 9.11 15.53 -11.07
N SER A 71 8.34 15.38 -9.99
CA SER A 71 7.31 14.35 -9.88
C SER A 71 6.09 14.72 -10.72
N THR A 72 5.52 13.73 -11.41
CA THR A 72 4.28 13.87 -12.18
C THR A 72 3.43 12.61 -12.01
N THR A 73 2.15 12.80 -11.66
CA THR A 73 1.17 11.72 -11.73
C THR A 73 0.84 11.43 -13.20
N MET A 74 1.24 10.26 -13.68
CA MET A 74 0.98 9.81 -15.05
C MET A 74 -0.41 9.22 -15.21
N LEU A 75 -0.91 8.55 -14.16
CA LEU A 75 -2.24 7.95 -14.11
C LEU A 75 -2.75 8.00 -12.67
N ASP A 76 -4.01 8.39 -12.50
CA ASP A 76 -4.77 8.24 -11.27
C ASP A 76 -6.23 7.96 -11.64
N THR A 77 -6.65 6.72 -11.47
CA THR A 77 -7.97 6.27 -11.92
C THR A 77 -8.49 5.12 -11.07
N ILE A 78 -9.77 4.77 -11.25
CA ILE A 78 -10.38 3.60 -10.64
C ILE A 78 -10.50 2.50 -11.70
N ASP A 79 -9.98 1.32 -11.40
CA ASP A 79 -10.05 0.15 -12.28
C ASP A 79 -11.43 -0.52 -12.26
N VAL A 80 -11.59 -1.56 -13.08
CA VAL A 80 -12.84 -2.32 -13.18
C VAL A 80 -13.25 -3.04 -11.90
N ASN A 81 -12.33 -3.21 -10.95
CA ASN A 81 -12.56 -3.85 -9.65
C ASN A 81 -12.81 -2.83 -8.53
N GLY A 82 -12.86 -1.54 -8.84
CA GLY A 82 -13.02 -0.47 -7.85
C GLY A 82 -11.72 -0.09 -7.12
N GLN A 83 -10.57 -0.61 -7.56
CA GLN A 83 -9.27 -0.27 -6.99
C GLN A 83 -8.71 0.99 -7.66
N ARG A 84 -8.09 1.87 -6.87
CA ARG A 84 -7.34 3.00 -7.41
C ARG A 84 -6.03 2.49 -8.01
N ILE A 85 -5.73 2.90 -9.23
CA ILE A 85 -4.41 2.74 -9.86
C ILE A 85 -3.74 4.11 -9.87
N VAL A 86 -2.56 4.19 -9.30
CA VAL A 86 -1.72 5.40 -9.29
C VAL A 86 -0.39 5.08 -9.93
N VAL A 87 0.02 5.88 -10.91
CA VAL A 87 1.33 5.82 -11.55
C VAL A 87 2.00 7.18 -11.42
N GLU A 88 3.16 7.23 -10.80
CA GLU A 88 3.93 8.46 -10.57
C GLU A 88 5.30 8.31 -11.19
N LYS A 89 5.71 9.26 -12.04
CA LYS A 89 7.10 9.40 -12.46
C LYS A 89 7.77 10.41 -11.54
N GLY A 90 9.03 10.17 -11.17
CA GLY A 90 9.83 11.16 -10.44
C GLY A 90 11.32 10.91 -10.53
N THR A 91 12.10 11.89 -10.07
CA THR A 91 13.56 11.84 -10.05
C THR A 91 14.09 11.71 -8.62
N ARG A 92 14.91 10.70 -8.37
CA ARG A 92 15.72 10.57 -7.15
C ARG A 92 17.10 11.18 -7.40
N LYS A 93 17.38 12.31 -6.77
CA LYS A 93 18.68 12.98 -6.89
C LYS A 93 19.83 12.10 -6.38
N ALA A 94 21.00 12.23 -7.00
CA ALA A 94 22.24 11.58 -6.56
C ALA A 94 22.51 11.77 -5.05
N GLY A 95 22.94 10.70 -4.37
CA GLY A 95 23.25 10.69 -2.94
C GLY A 95 22.03 10.83 -2.00
N THR A 96 20.81 10.70 -2.50
CA THR A 96 19.59 10.84 -1.70
C THR A 96 18.80 9.54 -1.56
N ARG A 97 17.95 9.48 -0.54
CA ARG A 97 17.02 8.37 -0.31
C ARG A 97 15.69 8.85 0.25
N VAL A 98 14.68 7.99 0.14
CA VAL A 98 13.41 8.19 0.85
C VAL A 98 13.58 7.80 2.31
N GLY A 99 12.74 8.36 3.19
CA GLY A 99 12.63 7.90 4.56
C GLY A 99 12.18 6.45 4.62
N ILE A 100 12.48 5.76 5.71
CA ILE A 100 11.94 4.42 5.97
C ILE A 100 10.41 4.49 6.00
N HIS A 101 9.76 3.57 5.29
CA HIS A 101 8.32 3.60 5.05
C HIS A 101 7.76 2.21 4.81
N VAL A 102 6.44 2.15 4.71
CA VAL A 102 5.69 0.97 4.27
C VAL A 102 4.73 1.34 3.13
N HIS A 103 4.46 0.36 2.27
CA HIS A 103 3.33 0.37 1.35
C HIS A 103 2.28 -0.60 1.89
N GLU A 104 1.12 -0.13 2.37
CA GLU A 104 0.12 -1.01 3.01
C GLU A 104 -0.40 -2.09 2.03
N TYR A 105 -0.49 -1.75 0.75
CA TYR A 105 -1.00 -2.62 -0.34
C TYR A 105 0.09 -3.06 -1.31
N GLY A 106 1.36 -2.76 -1.00
CA GLY A 106 2.49 -2.98 -1.90
C GLY A 106 2.47 -2.08 -3.13
N GLY A 107 3.35 -2.38 -4.09
CA GLY A 107 3.48 -1.66 -5.34
C GLY A 107 4.67 -2.20 -6.14
N HIS A 108 5.01 -1.53 -7.24
CA HIS A 108 6.27 -1.80 -7.91
C HIS A 108 6.88 -0.51 -8.44
N THR A 109 8.20 -0.50 -8.52
CA THR A 109 8.98 0.60 -9.07
C THR A 109 9.74 0.11 -10.29
N CYS A 110 9.69 0.86 -11.38
CA CYS A 110 10.53 0.65 -12.56
C CYS A 110 11.61 1.74 -12.62
N VAL A 111 12.86 1.32 -12.79
CA VAL A 111 14.02 2.21 -12.93
C VAL A 111 14.18 2.54 -14.41
N LEU A 112 13.95 3.80 -14.78
CA LEU A 112 14.07 4.25 -16.16
C LEU A 112 15.50 4.61 -16.53
N SER A 113 16.25 5.21 -15.59
CA SER A 113 17.65 5.57 -15.74
C SER A 113 18.41 5.45 -14.42
N GLY A 114 19.74 5.24 -14.50
CA GLY A 114 20.61 5.06 -13.33
C GLY A 114 20.40 3.74 -12.59
N GLU A 115 20.66 3.72 -11.27
CA GLU A 115 20.53 2.54 -10.40
C GLU A 115 19.98 2.95 -9.01
N ILE A 116 19.01 2.18 -8.51
CA ILE A 116 18.53 2.29 -7.13
C ILE A 116 19.05 1.15 -6.28
N THR A 117 19.46 1.46 -5.06
CA THR A 117 19.66 0.46 -3.99
C THR A 117 18.44 0.43 -3.08
N GLY A 118 17.77 -0.71 -3.02
CA GLY A 118 16.67 -0.98 -2.10
C GLY A 118 17.17 -1.63 -0.81
N PHE A 119 16.65 -1.15 0.32
CA PHE A 119 16.86 -1.68 1.67
C PHE A 119 15.50 -2.14 2.18
N MET A 120 15.41 -3.39 2.67
CA MET A 120 14.18 -3.97 3.21
C MET A 120 14.52 -4.73 4.50
N GLU A 121 13.66 -4.59 5.51
CA GLU A 121 13.80 -5.35 6.75
C GLU A 121 13.79 -6.86 6.48
N GLY A 122 14.69 -7.60 7.12
CA GLY A 122 14.90 -9.04 6.89
C GLY A 122 15.64 -9.41 5.60
N HIS A 123 16.07 -8.43 4.78
CA HIS A 123 16.71 -8.68 3.49
C HIS A 123 18.02 -7.91 3.32
N ALA A 124 18.99 -8.54 2.65
CA ALA A 124 20.21 -7.85 2.21
C ALA A 124 19.87 -6.73 1.20
N PRO A 125 20.61 -5.62 1.19
CA PRO A 125 20.42 -4.56 0.20
C PRO A 125 20.53 -5.09 -1.22
N LYS A 126 19.66 -4.61 -2.11
CA LYS A 126 19.63 -5.05 -3.51
C LYS A 126 19.65 -3.87 -4.46
N LYS A 127 20.46 -3.99 -5.51
CA LYS A 127 20.57 -3.00 -6.59
C LYS A 127 19.63 -3.33 -7.74
N TRP A 128 19.05 -2.28 -8.32
CA TRP A 128 18.11 -2.33 -9.42
C TRP A 128 18.55 -1.30 -10.47
N PRO A 129 19.18 -1.74 -11.58
CA PRO A 129 19.62 -0.84 -12.63
C PRO A 129 18.47 -0.45 -13.57
N ALA A 130 18.72 0.55 -14.41
CA ALA A 130 17.82 0.98 -15.48
C ALA A 130 17.32 -0.20 -16.34
N GLY A 131 16.06 -0.13 -16.75
CA GLY A 131 15.38 -1.19 -17.50
C GLY A 131 14.84 -2.33 -16.64
N THR A 132 14.99 -2.25 -15.31
CA THR A 132 14.40 -3.24 -14.38
C THR A 132 13.22 -2.66 -13.61
N CYS A 133 12.32 -3.54 -13.19
CA CYS A 133 11.29 -3.22 -12.20
C CYS A 133 11.45 -4.14 -11.00
N TYR A 134 11.11 -3.65 -9.82
CA TYR A 134 11.10 -4.43 -8.59
C TYR A 134 9.80 -4.27 -7.81
N TYR A 135 9.40 -5.37 -7.18
CA TYR A 135 8.23 -5.40 -6.33
C TYR A 135 8.54 -4.82 -4.95
N MET A 136 7.60 -4.06 -4.41
CA MET A 136 7.61 -3.50 -3.07
C MET A 136 6.53 -4.22 -2.25
N PRO A 137 6.90 -5.19 -1.40
CA PRO A 137 5.91 -6.01 -0.70
C PRO A 137 5.02 -5.21 0.26
N PRO A 138 3.75 -5.62 0.45
CA PRO A 138 2.85 -5.00 1.41
C PRO A 138 3.40 -5.06 2.83
N ASN A 139 3.30 -3.94 3.56
CA ASN A 139 3.66 -3.79 4.97
C ASN A 139 5.13 -4.13 5.32
N MET A 140 6.03 -4.18 4.33
CA MET A 140 7.46 -4.33 4.56
C MET A 140 8.08 -2.96 4.85
N LEU A 141 8.84 -2.84 5.95
CA LEU A 141 9.64 -1.64 6.20
C LEU A 141 10.77 -1.59 5.18
N MET A 142 10.86 -0.47 4.46
CA MET A 142 11.81 -0.32 3.38
C MET A 142 12.25 1.12 3.14
N ALA A 143 13.36 1.27 2.42
CA ALA A 143 13.84 2.54 1.87
C ALA A 143 14.53 2.29 0.53
N ALA A 144 14.42 3.25 -0.39
CA ALA A 144 15.11 3.24 -1.67
C ALA A 144 16.07 4.43 -1.74
N ALA A 145 17.32 4.17 -2.13
CA ALA A 145 18.39 5.17 -2.22
C ALA A 145 19.01 5.21 -3.61
N ASN A 146 19.31 6.41 -4.08
CA ASN A 146 20.27 6.62 -5.15
C ASN A 146 21.63 6.91 -4.50
N LEU A 147 22.52 5.91 -4.50
CA LEU A 147 23.87 6.00 -3.94
C LEU A 147 24.92 6.33 -5.02
N GLY A 148 24.49 6.52 -6.26
CA GLY A 148 25.35 6.93 -7.36
C GLY A 148 25.59 8.44 -7.40
N THR A 149 26.30 8.86 -8.44
CA THR A 149 26.66 10.26 -8.71
C THR A 149 25.72 10.94 -9.72
N GLU A 150 24.87 10.17 -10.39
CA GLU A 150 23.88 10.66 -11.36
C GLU A 150 22.47 10.54 -10.82
N ASP A 151 21.55 11.35 -11.33
CA ASP A 151 20.15 11.25 -10.97
C ASP A 151 19.51 9.97 -11.54
N VAL A 152 18.48 9.47 -10.83
CA VAL A 152 17.73 8.28 -11.24
C VAL A 152 16.29 8.70 -11.53
N GLU A 153 15.79 8.35 -12.71
CA GLU A 153 14.36 8.44 -13.02
C GLU A 153 13.64 7.13 -12.68
N LEU A 154 12.49 7.26 -12.03
CA LEU A 154 11.67 6.14 -11.55
C LEU A 154 10.23 6.31 -12.00
N ILE A 155 9.54 5.19 -12.19
CA ILE A 155 8.08 5.12 -12.18
C ILE A 155 7.65 4.23 -11.03
N ASP A 156 6.86 4.77 -10.12
CA ASP A 156 6.19 4.02 -9.05
C ASP A 156 4.74 3.75 -9.47
N THR A 157 4.29 2.51 -9.32
CA THR A 157 2.93 2.09 -9.63
C THR A 157 2.30 1.37 -8.45
N PHE A 158 1.11 1.81 -8.08
CA PHE A 158 0.36 1.30 -6.94
C PHE A 158 -1.07 0.93 -7.36
N ILE A 159 -1.55 -0.18 -6.81
CA ILE A 159 -2.95 -0.59 -6.90
C ILE A 159 -3.46 -0.74 -5.47
N LEU A 160 -4.38 0.12 -5.06
CA LEU A 160 -4.79 0.27 -3.66
C LEU A 160 -6.25 0.73 -3.55
N PRO A 161 -6.92 0.56 -2.39
CA PRO A 161 -8.27 1.08 -2.21
C PRO A 161 -8.33 2.61 -2.40
N PRO A 162 -9.46 3.14 -2.91
CA PRO A 162 -9.65 4.59 -3.04
C PRO A 162 -9.43 5.33 -1.71
N GLY A 163 -8.77 6.50 -1.78
CA GLY A 163 -8.49 7.34 -0.61
C GLY A 163 -7.35 6.85 0.30
N LYS A 164 -6.73 5.71 -0.01
CA LYS A 164 -5.54 5.24 0.72
C LYS A 164 -4.26 5.91 0.19
N PRO A 165 -3.27 6.18 1.06
CA PRO A 165 -1.98 6.70 0.62
C PRO A 165 -1.15 5.61 -0.07
N THR A 166 -0.31 6.00 -1.04
CA THR A 166 0.61 5.06 -1.71
C THR A 166 1.71 4.58 -0.78
N ILE A 167 2.12 5.40 0.18
CA ILE A 167 3.23 5.18 1.10
C ILE A 167 2.91 5.81 2.47
N THR A 168 3.36 5.18 3.55
CA THR A 168 3.37 5.80 4.88
C THR A 168 4.79 5.86 5.42
N ILE A 169 5.31 7.07 5.61
CA ILE A 169 6.64 7.31 6.19
C ILE A 169 6.63 6.97 7.69
N ARG A 170 7.68 6.29 8.13
CA ARG A 170 7.96 5.94 9.53
C ARG A 170 9.23 6.58 10.06
N GLU A 171 10.07 7.13 9.19
CA GLU A 171 11.31 7.80 9.62
C GLU A 171 11.09 9.27 9.97
N PRO A 172 11.41 9.69 11.20
CA PRO A 172 11.32 11.08 11.59
C PRO A 172 12.33 11.95 10.82
N GLY A 173 11.98 13.22 10.63
CA GLY A 173 12.82 14.18 9.91
C GLY A 173 12.79 14.03 8.38
N PHE A 174 11.93 13.16 7.83
CA PHE A 174 11.66 13.17 6.39
C PHE A 174 10.96 14.50 6.01
N PRO A 175 11.41 15.21 4.96
CA PRO A 175 10.85 16.51 4.60
C PRO A 175 9.32 16.46 4.39
N ALA A 176 8.60 17.49 4.83
CA ALA A 176 7.17 17.66 4.52
C ALA A 176 6.95 17.83 3.00
N GLN A 177 5.71 17.64 2.54
CA GLN A 177 5.33 17.90 1.14
C GLN A 177 5.35 19.40 0.86
#